data_AF-A0AA95LVH6-F1
#
_entry.id   AF-A0AA95LVH6-F1
#
_cell.length_a   1.000
_cell.length_b   1.000
_cell.length_c   1.000
_cell.angle_alpha   90.00
_cell.angle_beta   90.00
_cell.angle_gamma   90.00
#
_symmetry.space_group_name_H-M   'P 1'
#
loop_
_entity.id
_entity.type
_entity.pdbx_description
1 polymer ?
#
loop_
_entity_poly.entity_id
_entity_poly.type
_entity_poly.pdbx_seq_one_letter_code
_entity_poly.pdbx_strand_id
1 'polypeptide(L)'
;MERAITTPVGTSWEGNEKNTKLLKLAEKNRISESTFYRRKRNSMTPYEAATSAKGFEKYIPLAESNGISNKTFYQRVKRKVDPYEAATKSPRKYKKKQIS
;
A
#
# COMPACT_ATOMS: atom_id res chain seq x y z
N MET A 1 39.17 13.42 35.10
CA MET A 1 38.55 12.07 35.16
C MET A 1 37.29 12.11 34.31
N GLU A 2 37.42 11.79 33.03
CA GLU A 2 36.30 11.76 32.10
C GLU A 2 35.64 10.38 32.18
N ARG A 3 34.35 10.32 32.53
CA ARG A 3 33.56 9.08 32.44
C ARG A 3 32.86 9.07 31.08
N ALA A 4 33.38 8.29 30.13
CA ALA A 4 32.72 8.05 28.86
C ALA A 4 31.43 7.25 29.09
N ILE A 5 30.28 7.93 29.07
CA ILE A 5 28.95 7.30 29.08
C ILE A 5 28.58 6.99 27.64
N THR A 6 29.21 5.99 27.03
CA THR A 6 28.80 5.52 25.70
C THR A 6 27.63 4.56 25.86
N THR A 7 26.41 5.10 25.92
CA THR A 7 25.22 4.30 25.70
C THR A 7 25.20 3.88 24.22
N PRO A 8 25.08 2.59 23.89
CA PRO A 8 25.04 2.17 22.49
C PRO A 8 23.89 2.86 21.78
N VAL A 9 24.19 3.40 20.59
CA VAL A 9 23.19 4.02 19.72
C VAL A 9 22.10 3.00 19.42
N GLY A 10 20.87 3.30 19.83
CA GLY A 10 19.82 2.31 20.09
C GLY A 10 19.51 1.37 18.93
N THR A 11 19.73 0.07 19.15
CA THR A 11 19.02 -1.01 18.44
C THR A 11 17.84 -1.43 19.31
N SER A 12 16.79 -0.61 19.38
CA SER A 12 15.65 -0.90 20.25
C SER A 12 14.86 -2.14 19.77
N TRP A 13 15.29 -3.31 20.21
CA TRP A 13 14.51 -4.55 20.21
C TRP A 13 13.28 -4.41 21.12
N GLU A 14 13.36 -3.59 22.17
CA GLU A 14 12.29 -3.27 23.14
C GLU A 14 11.02 -2.62 22.53
N GLY A 15 11.09 -2.09 21.30
CA GLY A 15 9.92 -1.50 20.63
C GLY A 15 9.03 -2.50 19.88
N ASN A 16 9.48 -3.75 19.73
CA ASN A 16 8.84 -4.78 18.90
C ASN A 16 7.65 -5.45 19.63
N GLU A 17 7.78 -5.67 20.94
CA GLU A 17 6.81 -6.43 21.75
C GLU A 17 5.42 -5.77 21.82
N LYS A 18 5.36 -4.43 21.86
CA LYS A 18 4.10 -3.68 21.95
C LYS A 18 3.19 -3.85 20.73
N ASN A 19 3.72 -4.31 19.59
CA ASN A 19 2.96 -4.44 18.35
C ASN A 19 2.57 -5.87 17.99
N THR A 20 2.90 -6.88 18.81
CA THR A 20 2.64 -8.31 18.53
C THR A 20 1.19 -8.61 18.14
N LYS A 21 0.21 -8.05 18.89
CA LYS A 21 -1.23 -8.19 18.56
C LYS A 21 -1.58 -7.53 17.22
N LEU A 22 -0.99 -6.38 16.93
CA LEU A 22 -1.24 -5.61 15.70
C LEU A 22 -0.56 -6.22 14.49
N LEU A 23 0.58 -6.89 14.67
CA LEU A 23 1.24 -7.66 13.61
C LEU A 23 0.40 -8.86 13.18
N LYS A 24 -0.17 -9.61 14.14
CA LYS A 24 -1.14 -10.68 13.83
C LYS A 24 -2.37 -10.16 13.08
N LEU A 25 -2.86 -8.97 13.45
CA LEU A 25 -3.96 -8.30 12.74
C LEU A 25 -3.53 -7.92 11.31
N ALA A 26 -2.33 -7.37 11.15
CA ALA A 26 -1.76 -6.99 9.86
C ALA A 26 -1.63 -8.21 8.94
N GLU A 27 -1.12 -9.34 9.44
CA GLU A 27 -1.01 -10.60 8.68
C GLU A 27 -2.38 -11.10 8.20
N LYS A 28 -3.40 -11.06 9.06
CA LYS A 28 -4.77 -11.40 8.68
C LYS A 28 -5.31 -10.50 7.56
N ASN A 29 -4.87 -9.24 7.54
CA ASN A 29 -5.17 -8.26 6.50
C ASN A 29 -4.16 -8.28 5.33
N ARG A 30 -3.32 -9.32 5.22
CA ARG A 30 -2.27 -9.49 4.19
C ARG A 30 -1.25 -8.36 4.12
N ILE A 31 -1.01 -7.69 5.24
CA ILE A 31 0.01 -6.65 5.39
C ILE A 31 1.25 -7.28 6.02
N SER A 32 2.38 -7.22 5.32
CA SER A 32 3.65 -7.71 5.84
C SER A 32 4.14 -6.87 7.02
N GLU A 33 4.88 -7.48 7.94
CA GLU A 33 5.57 -6.80 9.03
C GLU A 33 6.42 -5.62 8.54
N SER A 34 7.17 -5.82 7.46
CA SER A 34 7.96 -4.76 6.81
C SER A 34 7.10 -3.57 6.36
N THR A 35 5.89 -3.82 5.88
CA THR A 35 4.94 -2.78 5.48
C THR A 35 4.33 -2.09 6.70
N PHE A 36 3.97 -2.83 7.75
CA PHE A 36 3.50 -2.29 9.01
C PHE A 36 4.50 -1.30 9.62
N TYR A 37 5.77 -1.69 9.73
CA TYR A 37 6.81 -0.80 10.26
C TYR A 37 7.12 0.39 9.36
N ARG A 38 7.10 0.21 8.02
CA ARG A 38 7.21 1.34 7.08
C ARG A 38 6.08 2.36 7.26
N ARG A 39 4.84 1.89 7.44
CA ARG A 39 3.67 2.73 7.70
C ARG A 39 3.81 3.49 9.02
N LYS A 40 4.24 2.82 10.09
CA LYS A 40 4.52 3.45 11.38
C LYS A 40 5.61 4.54 11.27
N ARG A 41 6.68 4.30 10.50
CA ARG A 41 7.71 5.32 10.21
C ARG A 41 7.19 6.50 9.40
N ASN A 42 6.20 6.27 8.54
CA ASN A 42 5.50 7.31 7.79
C ASN A 42 4.39 8.01 8.61
N SER A 43 4.48 7.95 9.94
CA SER A 43 3.55 8.59 10.88
C SER A 43 2.11 8.05 10.87
N MET A 44 1.86 6.84 10.39
CA MET A 44 0.56 6.17 10.59
C MET A 44 0.46 5.63 12.01
N THR A 45 -0.75 5.65 12.58
CA THR A 45 -0.99 4.99 13.86
C THR A 45 -0.78 3.48 13.74
N PRO A 46 -0.40 2.76 14.81
CA PRO A 46 -0.22 1.30 14.75
C PRO A 46 -1.47 0.55 14.28
N TYR A 47 -2.66 1.03 14.64
CA TYR A 47 -3.93 0.45 14.17
C TYR A 47 -4.13 0.67 12.67
N GLU A 48 -3.98 1.91 12.18
CA GLU A 48 -4.07 2.21 10.74
C GLU A 48 -3.00 1.45 9.94
N ALA A 49 -1.80 1.30 10.48
CA ALA A 49 -0.73 0.55 9.84
C ALA A 49 -1.11 -0.93 9.62
N ALA A 50 -1.90 -1.51 10.53
CA ALA A 50 -2.36 -2.89 10.48
C ALA A 50 -3.68 -3.10 9.71
N THR A 51 -4.48 -2.06 9.49
CA THR A 51 -5.82 -2.17 8.85
C THR A 51 -5.90 -1.52 7.48
N SER A 52 -5.04 -0.54 7.18
CA SER A 52 -5.08 0.16 5.90
C SER A 52 -4.81 -0.80 4.74
N ALA A 53 -5.75 -0.88 3.80
CA ALA A 53 -5.58 -1.68 2.59
C ALA A 53 -4.33 -1.23 1.80
N LYS A 54 -3.72 -2.14 1.05
CA LYS A 54 -2.52 -1.83 0.28
C LYS A 54 -2.92 -1.12 -1.02
N GLY A 55 -2.80 0.20 -1.04
CA GLY A 55 -3.02 0.99 -2.26
C GLY A 55 -4.45 0.89 -2.77
N PHE A 56 -4.65 0.25 -3.93
CA PHE A 56 -5.94 0.22 -4.64
C PHE A 56 -6.65 -1.14 -4.59
N GLU A 57 -6.36 -1.98 -3.61
CA GLU A 57 -6.96 -3.33 -3.47
C GLU A 57 -8.48 -3.36 -3.57
N LYS A 58 -9.19 -2.31 -3.14
CA LYS A 58 -10.64 -2.18 -3.29
C LYS A 58 -11.09 -2.01 -4.75
N TYR A 59 -10.27 -1.37 -5.57
CA TYR A 59 -10.59 -1.01 -6.96
C TYR A 59 -10.09 -2.04 -7.98
N ILE A 60 -9.12 -2.88 -7.62
CA ILE A 60 -8.64 -4.00 -8.43
C ILE A 60 -9.79 -4.96 -8.83
N PRO A 61 -10.56 -5.55 -7.90
CA PRO A 61 -11.64 -6.46 -8.26
C PRO A 61 -12.78 -5.74 -8.98
N LEU A 62 -13.01 -4.47 -8.67
CA LEU A 62 -13.98 -3.64 -9.39
C LEU A 62 -13.55 -3.44 -10.86
N ALA A 63 -12.27 -3.15 -11.11
CA ALA A 63 -11.73 -3.00 -12.45
C ALA A 63 -11.82 -4.32 -13.24
N GLU A 64 -11.45 -5.44 -12.62
CA GLU A 64 -11.55 -6.77 -13.24
C GLU A 64 -13.00 -7.12 -13.61
N SER A 65 -13.96 -6.85 -12.73
CA SER A 65 -15.39 -7.04 -13.00
C SER A 65 -15.90 -6.17 -14.15
N ASN A 66 -15.29 -4.99 -14.38
CA ASN A 66 -15.59 -4.09 -15.49
C ASN A 66 -14.76 -4.41 -16.77
N GLY A 67 -14.01 -5.51 -16.79
CA GLY A 67 -13.17 -5.90 -17.93
C GLY A 67 -11.96 -4.99 -18.15
N ILE A 68 -11.53 -4.24 -17.13
CA ILE A 68 -10.35 -3.38 -17.16
C ILE A 68 -9.18 -4.14 -16.54
N SER A 69 -8.12 -4.32 -17.32
CA SER A 69 -6.92 -4.96 -16.81
C SER A 69 -6.23 -4.12 -15.74
N ASN A 70 -5.62 -4.78 -14.75
CA ASN A 70 -4.87 -4.14 -13.67
C ASN A 70 -3.83 -3.13 -14.21
N LYS A 71 -3.14 -3.47 -15.30
CA LYS A 71 -2.20 -2.56 -15.98
C LYS A 71 -2.88 -1.26 -16.43
N THR A 72 -4.06 -1.36 -17.02
CA THR A 72 -4.83 -0.20 -17.49
C THR A 72 -5.31 0.66 -16.31
N PHE A 73 -5.79 0.02 -15.25
CA PHE A 73 -6.19 0.70 -14.02
C PHE A 73 -5.04 1.53 -13.43
N TYR A 74 -3.87 0.92 -13.21
CA TYR A 74 -2.70 1.62 -12.66
C TYR A 74 -2.21 2.75 -13.59
N GLN A 75 -2.28 2.58 -14.91
CA GLN A 75 -1.95 3.66 -15.84
C GLN A 75 -2.90 4.86 -15.72
N ARG A 76 -4.20 4.62 -15.47
CA ARG A 76 -5.19 5.69 -15.26
C ARG A 76 -4.94 6.43 -13.95
N VAL A 77 -4.71 5.69 -12.86
CA VAL A 77 -4.33 6.28 -11.57
C VAL A 77 -3.05 7.10 -11.69
N LYS A 78 -2.04 6.62 -12.43
CA LYS A 78 -0.80 7.36 -12.70
C LYS A 78 -1.06 8.68 -13.44
N ARG A 79 -2.10 8.72 -14.29
CA ARG A 79 -2.57 9.94 -14.98
C ARG A 79 -3.46 10.83 -14.09
N LYS A 80 -3.50 10.58 -12.78
CA LYS A 80 -4.32 11.30 -11.78
C LYS A 80 -5.83 11.21 -12.06
N VAL A 81 -6.28 10.14 -12.73
CA VAL A 81 -7.71 9.80 -12.79
C VAL A 81 -8.12 9.25 -11.45
N ASP A 82 -9.31 9.64 -10.98
CA ASP A 82 -9.87 9.13 -9.73
C ASP A 82 -9.90 7.58 -9.74
N PRO A 83 -9.54 6.89 -8.65
CA PRO A 83 -9.49 5.43 -8.62
C PRO A 83 -10.84 4.76 -8.94
N TYR A 84 -11.97 5.36 -8.56
CA TYR A 84 -13.28 4.84 -8.90
C TYR A 84 -13.54 4.97 -10.41
N GLU A 85 -13.28 6.13 -10.99
CA GLU A 85 -13.38 6.32 -12.46
C GLU A 85 -12.41 5.43 -13.22
N ALA A 86 -11.20 5.23 -12.69
CA ALA A 86 -10.18 4.39 -13.30
C ALA A 86 -10.63 2.93 -13.40
N ALA A 87 -11.46 2.47 -12.45
CA ALA A 87 -11.99 1.12 -12.39
C ALA A 87 -13.33 0.93 -13.13
N THR A 88 -14.05 2.00 -13.49
CA THR A 88 -15.37 1.91 -14.15
C THR A 88 -15.35 2.32 -15.61
N LYS A 89 -14.48 3.24 -16.01
CA LYS A 89 -14.47 3.79 -17.38
C LYS A 89 -14.05 2.73 -18.40
N SER A 90 -14.88 2.40 -19.38
CA SER A 90 -14.53 1.37 -20.36
C SER A 90 -13.28 1.74 -21.19
N PRO A 91 -12.48 0.76 -21.65
CA PRO A 91 -11.36 1.01 -22.55
C PRO A 91 -11.83 1.63 -23.87
N ARG A 92 -11.06 2.59 -24.41
CA ARG A 92 -11.37 3.22 -25.70
C ARG A 92 -11.14 2.17 -26.81
N LYS A 93 -12.17 1.88 -27.62
CA LYS A 93 -12.03 1.00 -28.79
C LYS A 93 -11.27 1.77 -29.89
N TYR A 94 -10.07 1.32 -30.22
CA TYR A 94 -9.30 1.89 -31.33
C TYR A 94 -9.83 1.33 -32.65
N LYS A 95 -10.31 2.18 -33.55
CA LYS A 95 -10.52 1.78 -34.95
C LYS A 95 -9.16 1.79 -35.64
N LYS A 96 -8.73 0.66 -36.24
CA LYS A 96 -7.54 0.66 -37.10
C LYS A 96 -7.81 1.65 -38.25
N LYS A 97 -6.96 2.66 -38.39
CA LYS A 97 -6.98 3.50 -39.59
C LYS A 97 -6.55 2.61 -40.76
N GLN A 98 -7.45 2.41 -41.73
CA GLN A 98 -7.08 1.91 -43.04
C GLN A 98 -6.21 2.99 -43.67
N ILE A 99 -4.92 2.73 -43.79
CA ILE A 99 -4.01 3.57 -44.56
C ILE A 99 -4.13 3.02 -45.98
N SER A 100 -4.84 3.76 -46.85
CA SER A 100 -4.96 3.51 -48.28
C SER A 100 -3.75 4.04 -49.02
#